data_AF-A0A7W4VFF8-F1
#
_entry.id   AF-A0A7W4VFF8-F1
#
_cell.length_a   1.000
_cell.length_b   1.000
_cell.length_c   1.000
_cell.angle_alpha   90.00
_cell.angle_beta   90.00
_cell.angle_gamma   90.00
#
_symmetry.space_group_name_H-M   'P 1'
#
loop_
_entity.id
_entity.type
_entity.pdbx_description
1 polymer ?
#
loop_
_entity_poly.entity_id
_entity_poly.type
_entity_poly.pdbx_seq_one_letter_code
_entity_poly.pdbx_strand_id
1 'polypeptide(L)'
;MSSDPHRESCRRQHRVLGHFLAIQAWLRGLECIALDRSDLETFLDLKRFKSQRVEWLIEDLKPWFPHCKRFSATRSASSLQSLYLSRVPIDEHLPSGRMTMDERIKGMDKDAPKAGRFRTRRDPAIKEADIVSYLAILDSGLSEPEPLPPPAKKVKAIVVKRAK
;
A
#
# COMPACT_ATOMS: atom_id res chain seq x y z
N MET A 1 -30.34 4.16 -9.88
CA MET A 1 -29.94 4.53 -8.51
C MET A 1 -29.01 5.72 -8.64
N SER A 2 -29.39 6.90 -8.12
CA SER A 2 -28.52 8.08 -8.13
C SER A 2 -27.32 7.80 -7.22
N SER A 3 -26.15 7.51 -7.80
CA SER A 3 -24.91 7.40 -7.04
C SER A 3 -24.59 8.76 -6.46
N ASP A 4 -24.42 8.84 -5.14
CA ASP A 4 -23.89 10.02 -4.46
C ASP A 4 -22.63 10.51 -5.21
N PRO A 5 -22.62 11.74 -5.75
CA PRO A 5 -21.48 12.29 -6.49
C PRO A 5 -20.16 12.20 -5.70
N HIS A 6 -20.23 12.27 -4.38
CA HIS A 6 -19.07 12.10 -3.51
C HIS A 6 -18.52 10.67 -3.56
N ARG A 7 -19.39 9.66 -3.43
CA ARG A 7 -19.00 8.24 -3.51
C ARG A 7 -18.37 7.90 -4.85
N GLU A 8 -18.92 8.41 -5.94
CA GLU A 8 -18.43 8.16 -7.29
C GLU A 8 -17.07 8.83 -7.53
N SER A 9 -16.87 10.05 -7.02
CA SER A 9 -15.55 10.69 -7.02
C SER A 9 -14.51 9.85 -6.26
N CYS A 10 -14.83 9.38 -5.04
CA CYS A 10 -13.95 8.47 -4.30
C CYS A 10 -13.67 7.17 -5.05
N ARG A 11 -14.69 6.57 -5.68
CA ARG A 11 -14.52 5.34 -6.45
C ARG A 11 -13.51 5.49 -7.59
N ARG A 12 -13.57 6.60 -8.33
CA ARG A 12 -12.59 6.87 -9.42
C ARG A 12 -11.17 6.94 -8.88
N GLN A 13 -10.98 7.71 -7.80
CA GLN A 13 -9.69 7.81 -7.11
C GLN A 13 -9.19 6.44 -6.63
N HIS A 14 -10.06 5.60 -6.06
CA HIS A 14 -9.69 4.25 -5.61
C HIS A 14 -9.31 3.33 -6.78
N ARG A 15 -9.96 3.44 -7.94
CA ARG A 15 -9.61 2.66 -9.14
C ARG A 15 -8.25 3.06 -9.69
N VAL A 16 -7.95 4.36 -9.75
CA VAL A 16 -6.61 4.87 -10.13
C VAL A 16 -5.55 4.26 -9.22
N LEU A 17 -5.80 4.23 -7.90
CA LEU A 17 -4.91 3.57 -6.95
C LEU A 17 -4.78 2.07 -7.22
N GLY A 18 -5.90 1.37 -7.44
CA GLY A 18 -5.92 -0.07 -7.69
C GLY A 18 -5.06 -0.48 -8.88
N HIS A 19 -5.20 0.23 -10.00
CA HIS A 19 -4.36 0.03 -11.18
C HIS A 19 -2.88 0.21 -10.87
N PHE A 20 -2.53 1.32 -10.22
CA PHE A 20 -1.15 1.61 -9.87
C PHE A 20 -0.54 0.54 -8.95
N LEU A 21 -1.25 0.18 -7.88
CA LEU A 21 -0.79 -0.84 -6.95
C LEU A 21 -0.64 -2.19 -7.63
N ALA A 22 -1.55 -2.54 -8.54
CA ALA A 22 -1.46 -3.79 -9.28
C ALA A 22 -0.21 -3.85 -10.17
N ILE A 23 0.12 -2.76 -10.86
CA ILE A 23 1.35 -2.66 -11.66
C ILE A 23 2.57 -2.77 -10.73
N GLN A 24 2.60 -2.01 -9.64
CA GLN A 24 3.71 -2.04 -8.69
C GLN A 24 3.89 -3.42 -8.03
N ALA A 25 2.80 -4.15 -7.77
CA ALA A 25 2.86 -5.51 -7.26
C ALA A 25 3.53 -6.44 -8.29
N TRP A 26 3.11 -6.35 -9.55
CA TRP A 26 3.67 -7.14 -10.64
C TRP A 26 5.17 -6.88 -10.79
N LEU A 27 5.58 -5.62 -10.97
CA LEU A 27 6.99 -5.27 -11.23
C LEU A 27 7.94 -5.76 -10.13
N ARG A 28 7.44 -5.86 -8.89
CA ARG A 28 8.21 -6.30 -7.73
C ARG A 28 8.06 -7.80 -7.45
N GLY A 29 7.26 -8.50 -8.26
CA GLY A 29 6.87 -9.89 -8.05
C GLY A 29 6.27 -10.10 -6.66
N LEU A 30 5.38 -9.20 -6.25
CA LEU A 30 4.64 -9.27 -4.99
C LEU A 30 3.23 -9.77 -5.25
N GLU A 31 2.74 -10.59 -4.33
CA GLU A 31 1.36 -11.06 -4.29
C GLU A 31 0.53 -10.24 -3.31
N CYS A 32 1.20 -9.63 -2.32
CA CYS A 32 0.60 -8.72 -1.35
C CYS A 32 1.36 -7.40 -1.24
N ILE A 33 0.62 -6.29 -1.31
CA ILE A 33 1.14 -4.96 -0.95
C ILE A 33 0.55 -4.52 0.38
N ALA A 34 1.43 -4.12 1.30
CA ALA A 34 1.05 -3.50 2.56
C ALA A 34 1.16 -1.97 2.48
N LEU A 35 0.06 -1.28 2.75
CA LEU A 35 -0.06 0.17 2.82
C LEU A 35 -0.15 0.62 4.27
N ASP A 36 0.59 1.65 4.65
CA ASP A 36 0.40 2.26 5.96
C ASP A 36 -0.62 3.40 5.89
N ARG A 37 -1.06 3.87 7.05
CA ARG A 37 -2.00 4.99 7.15
C ARG A 37 -1.47 6.23 6.41
N SER A 38 -0.18 6.55 6.54
CA SER A 38 0.40 7.73 5.91
C SER A 38 0.39 7.65 4.38
N ASP A 39 0.64 6.47 3.81
CA ASP A 39 0.54 6.23 2.37
C ASP A 39 -0.88 6.55 1.88
N LEU A 40 -1.87 6.04 2.61
CA LEU A 40 -3.28 6.21 2.30
C LEU A 40 -3.76 7.66 2.50
N GLU A 41 -3.33 8.33 3.57
CA GLU A 41 -3.67 9.75 3.84
C GLU A 41 -3.11 10.67 2.77
N THR A 42 -1.87 10.42 2.35
CA THR A 42 -1.21 11.17 1.27
C THR A 42 -1.96 11.02 -0.04
N PHE A 43 -2.25 9.79 -0.45
CA PHE A 43 -2.84 9.53 -1.75
C PHE A 43 -4.28 10.05 -1.84
N LEU A 44 -5.08 9.81 -0.82
CA LEU A 44 -6.49 10.21 -0.79
C LEU A 44 -6.69 11.70 -0.44
N ASP A 45 -5.60 12.44 -0.24
CA ASP A 45 -5.57 13.82 0.28
C ASP A 45 -6.47 13.98 1.52
N LEU A 46 -6.26 13.08 2.48
CA LEU A 46 -7.09 12.95 3.66
C LEU A 46 -6.37 13.43 4.91
N LYS A 47 -6.95 14.44 5.57
CA LYS A 47 -6.52 14.84 6.93
C LYS A 47 -6.97 13.85 8.00
N ARG A 48 -8.08 13.12 7.77
CA ARG A 48 -8.66 12.15 8.70
C ARG A 48 -9.39 11.04 7.94
N PHE A 49 -9.14 9.79 8.32
CA PHE A 49 -9.90 8.65 7.84
C PHE A 49 -11.24 8.50 8.56
N LYS A 50 -12.34 8.69 7.82
CA LYS A 50 -13.66 8.18 8.22
C LYS A 50 -13.73 6.69 7.92
N SER A 51 -14.28 5.91 8.83
CA SER A 51 -14.44 4.45 8.71
C SER A 51 -15.04 4.01 7.37
N GLN A 52 -16.09 4.71 6.93
CA GLN A 52 -16.79 4.44 5.68
C GLN A 52 -15.90 4.57 4.43
N ARG A 53 -14.95 5.51 4.42
CA ARG A 53 -14.04 5.69 3.27
C ARG A 53 -13.05 4.53 3.15
N VAL A 54 -12.66 3.91 4.26
CA VAL A 54 -11.83 2.69 4.27
C VAL A 54 -12.61 1.50 3.71
N GLU A 55 -13.88 1.37 4.09
CA GLU A 55 -14.74 0.29 3.58
C GLU A 55 -14.95 0.42 2.08
N TRP A 56 -15.26 1.63 1.59
CA TRP A 56 -15.34 1.91 0.17
C TRP A 56 -14.05 1.64 -0.58
N LEU A 57 -12.90 2.01 0.00
CA LEU A 57 -11.59 1.72 -0.57
C LEU A 57 -11.38 0.21 -0.72
N ILE A 58 -11.65 -0.57 0.33
CA ILE A 58 -11.51 -2.03 0.30
C ILE A 58 -12.41 -2.64 -0.78
N GLU A 59 -13.67 -2.21 -0.85
CA GLU A 59 -14.63 -2.67 -1.86
C GLU A 59 -14.17 -2.36 -3.28
N ASP A 60 -13.74 -1.12 -3.53
CA ASP A 60 -13.34 -0.68 -4.87
C ASP A 60 -12.03 -1.33 -5.33
N LEU A 61 -11.17 -1.76 -4.40
CA LEU A 61 -9.91 -2.43 -4.71
C LEU A 61 -10.04 -3.95 -4.95
N LYS A 62 -11.17 -4.56 -4.61
CA LYS A 62 -11.43 -6.00 -4.81
C LYS A 62 -11.12 -6.53 -6.23
N PRO A 63 -11.36 -5.78 -7.32
CA PRO A 63 -11.03 -6.26 -8.67
C PRO A 63 -9.53 -6.58 -8.86
N TRP A 64 -8.65 -5.91 -8.11
CA TRP A 64 -7.19 -6.15 -8.16
C TRP A 64 -6.68 -6.98 -6.99
N PHE A 65 -7.33 -6.87 -5.84
CA PHE A 65 -6.92 -7.48 -4.58
C PHE A 65 -8.15 -8.09 -3.88
N PRO A 66 -8.55 -9.33 -4.21
CA PRO A 66 -9.71 -9.98 -3.62
C PRO A 66 -9.56 -10.22 -2.10
N HIS A 67 -8.33 -10.31 -1.59
CA HIS A 67 -8.05 -10.58 -0.19
C HIS A 67 -7.45 -9.36 0.49
N CYS A 68 -8.28 -8.65 1.26
CA CYS A 68 -7.89 -7.42 1.96
C CYS A 68 -7.94 -7.62 3.47
N LYS A 69 -6.85 -7.30 4.18
CA LYS A 69 -6.81 -7.34 5.65
C LYS A 69 -6.46 -5.98 6.24
N ARG A 70 -7.33 -5.46 7.10
CA ARG A 70 -7.11 -4.21 7.85
C ARG A 70 -6.55 -4.50 9.24
N PHE A 71 -5.57 -3.70 9.67
CA PHE A 71 -5.12 -3.64 11.05
C PHE A 71 -5.36 -2.23 11.60
N SER A 72 -5.92 -2.18 12.80
CA SER A 72 -6.32 -0.96 13.49
C SER A 72 -5.69 -0.91 14.87
N ALA A 73 -5.21 0.27 15.29
CA ALA A 73 -4.57 0.44 16.59
C ALA A 73 -5.58 0.29 17.75
N THR A 74 -6.84 0.61 17.50
CA THR A 74 -7.98 0.39 18.40
C THR A 74 -9.11 -0.33 17.66
N ARG A 75 -10.22 -0.63 18.34
CA ARG A 75 -11.40 -1.22 17.69
C ARG A 75 -12.12 -0.25 16.73
N SER A 76 -11.71 1.02 16.66
CA SER A 76 -12.32 2.00 15.75
C SER A 76 -11.74 1.89 14.34
N ALA A 77 -12.60 1.94 13.32
CA ALA A 77 -12.14 1.99 11.92
C ALA A 77 -11.43 3.31 11.55
N SER A 78 -11.58 4.39 12.34
CA SER A 78 -10.74 5.59 12.23
C SER A 78 -9.30 5.41 12.72
N SER A 79 -9.00 4.26 13.33
CA SER A 79 -7.66 3.90 13.83
C SER A 79 -6.90 2.98 12.88
N LEU A 80 -7.29 2.92 11.60
CA LEU A 80 -6.56 2.21 10.55
C LEU A 80 -5.07 2.54 10.67
N GLN A 81 -4.27 1.50 10.86
CA GLN A 81 -2.82 1.58 10.95
C GLN A 81 -2.17 1.07 9.67
N SER A 82 -2.70 -0.04 9.13
CA SER A 82 -2.23 -0.61 7.88
C SER A 82 -3.32 -1.41 7.17
N LEU A 83 -3.18 -1.51 5.85
CA LEU A 83 -4.04 -2.27 4.96
C LEU A 83 -3.16 -3.20 4.10
N TYR A 84 -3.45 -4.50 4.14
CA TYR A 84 -2.80 -5.51 3.32
C TYR A 84 -3.73 -5.84 2.17
N LEU A 85 -3.22 -5.71 0.95
CA LEU A 85 -3.93 -5.93 -0.30
C LEU A 85 -3.27 -7.10 -1.00
N SER A 86 -3.96 -8.25 -1.03
CA SER A 86 -3.42 -9.51 -1.53
C SER A 86 -4.26 -10.07 -2.69
N ARG A 87 -3.56 -10.67 -3.65
CA ARG A 87 -4.16 -11.39 -4.79
C ARG A 87 -4.56 -12.82 -4.44
N VAL A 88 -3.96 -13.36 -3.39
CA VAL A 88 -4.17 -14.72 -2.89
C VAL A 88 -4.57 -14.68 -1.40
N PRO A 89 -5.17 -15.74 -0.84
CA PRO A 89 -5.49 -15.80 0.58
C PRO A 89 -4.26 -15.49 1.45
N ILE A 90 -4.43 -14.60 2.43
CA ILE A 90 -3.32 -14.12 3.28
C ILE A 90 -3.61 -14.21 4.77
N ASP A 91 -4.88 -14.39 5.15
CA ASP A 91 -5.32 -14.25 6.54
C ASP A 91 -4.65 -15.26 7.49
N GLU A 92 -4.41 -16.48 7.03
CA GLU A 92 -3.76 -17.56 7.80
C GLU A 92 -2.26 -17.33 7.99
N HIS A 93 -1.65 -16.53 7.11
CA HIS A 93 -0.23 -16.25 7.07
C HIS A 93 0.16 -14.99 7.87
N LEU A 94 -0.82 -14.23 8.37
CA LEU A 94 -0.57 -12.97 9.08
C LEU A 94 -0.38 -13.22 10.57
N PRO A 95 0.82 -12.92 11.14
CA PRO A 95 1.09 -13.14 12.55
C PRO A 95 0.11 -12.40 13.46
N SER A 96 -0.31 -13.00 14.57
CA SER A 96 -1.16 -12.29 15.54
C SER A 96 -0.36 -11.33 16.44
N GLY A 97 -1.02 -10.34 17.04
CA GLY A 97 -0.41 -9.46 18.05
C GLY A 97 0.03 -8.07 17.57
N ARG A 98 0.60 -7.29 18.51
CA ARG A 98 1.09 -5.92 18.27
C ARG A 98 2.51 -5.98 17.72
N MET A 99 2.68 -5.47 16.51
CA MET A 99 3.96 -5.39 15.83
C MET A 99 3.89 -4.34 14.72
N THR A 100 5.05 -3.86 14.28
CA THR A 100 5.17 -2.99 13.11
C THR A 100 4.84 -3.75 11.83
N MET A 101 4.55 -3.01 10.75
CA MET A 101 4.35 -3.61 9.43
C MET A 101 5.57 -4.40 8.95
N ASP A 102 6.78 -3.88 9.17
CA ASP A 102 8.01 -4.56 8.77
C ASP A 102 8.19 -5.88 9.53
N GLU A 103 7.90 -5.90 10.83
CA GLU A 103 7.92 -7.12 11.64
C GLU A 103 6.84 -8.11 11.19
N ARG A 104 5.64 -7.62 10.86
CA ARG A 104 4.55 -8.47 10.38
C ARG A 104 4.89 -9.16 9.08
N ILE A 105 5.40 -8.42 8.10
CA ILE A 105 5.83 -8.98 6.81
C ILE A 105 6.98 -9.98 7.01
N LYS A 106 7.95 -9.68 7.86
CA LYS A 106 9.06 -10.60 8.17
C LYS A 106 8.65 -11.84 8.94
N GLY A 107 7.56 -11.75 9.72
CA GLY A 107 7.04 -12.83 10.53
C GLY A 107 6.07 -13.76 9.78
N MET A 108 5.75 -13.47 8.51
CA MET A 108 4.97 -14.37 7.67
C MET A 108 5.76 -15.67 7.45
N ASP A 109 5.04 -16.78 7.39
CA ASP A 109 5.61 -18.11 7.16
C ASP A 109 6.20 -18.26 5.75
N LYS A 110 6.92 -19.36 5.51
CA LYS A 110 7.64 -19.58 4.24
C LYS A 110 6.71 -19.79 3.05
N ASP A 111 5.52 -20.31 3.30
CA ASP A 111 4.50 -20.60 2.28
C ASP A 111 3.55 -19.41 2.08
N ALA A 112 3.81 -18.31 2.80
CA ALA A 112 3.02 -17.10 2.71
C ALA A 112 3.17 -16.37 1.37
N PRO A 113 2.12 -15.63 0.95
CA PRO A 113 2.20 -14.76 -0.21
C PRO A 113 3.37 -13.79 -0.10
N LYS A 114 4.10 -13.61 -1.19
CA LYS A 114 5.24 -12.69 -1.20
C LYS A 114 4.76 -11.26 -0.98
N ALA A 115 4.95 -10.78 0.25
CA ALA A 115 4.45 -9.49 0.70
C ALA A 115 5.55 -8.42 0.72
N GLY A 116 5.16 -7.18 0.41
CA GLY A 116 6.06 -6.03 0.49
C GLY A 116 5.33 -4.73 0.81
N ARG A 117 6.06 -3.77 1.37
CA ARG A 117 5.50 -2.44 1.63
C ARG A 117 5.30 -1.66 0.35
N PHE A 118 4.28 -0.83 0.31
CA PHE A 118 4.07 0.11 -0.78
C PHE A 118 5.22 1.11 -0.90
N ARG A 119 5.55 1.85 0.17
CA ARG A 119 6.67 2.80 0.20
C ARG A 119 7.75 2.48 1.21
N THR A 120 8.93 3.05 0.92
CA THR A 120 10.03 3.24 1.86
C THR A 120 10.02 4.69 2.36
N ARG A 121 10.38 4.90 3.63
CA ARG A 121 10.34 6.15 4.43
C ARG A 121 11.01 7.43 3.85
N ARG A 122 11.42 7.51 2.58
CA ARG A 122 12.02 8.72 1.98
C ARG A 122 11.35 9.11 0.65
N ASP A 123 10.87 10.36 0.63
CA ASP A 123 10.53 11.34 -0.43
C ASP A 123 10.23 10.95 -1.90
N PRO A 124 9.38 11.74 -2.60
CA PRO A 124 8.28 12.56 -2.10
C PRO A 124 6.99 11.74 -1.98
N ALA A 125 6.02 12.34 -1.31
CA ALA A 125 4.70 11.74 -1.18
C ALA A 125 4.02 11.65 -2.56
N ILE A 126 3.92 10.45 -3.16
CA ILE A 126 3.17 10.22 -4.42
C ILE A 126 1.71 10.61 -4.20
N LYS A 127 1.27 11.61 -4.96
CA LYS A 127 -0.10 12.12 -5.01
C LYS A 127 -0.86 11.43 -6.13
N GLU A 128 -2.18 11.64 -6.16
CA GLU A 128 -3.00 11.15 -7.26
C GLU A 128 -2.51 11.63 -8.65
N ALA A 129 -2.13 12.91 -8.77
CA ALA A 129 -1.62 13.47 -10.03
C ALA A 129 -0.37 12.74 -10.55
N ASP A 130 0.54 12.33 -9.66
CA ASP A 130 1.73 11.58 -10.02
C ASP A 130 1.34 10.18 -10.55
N ILE A 131 0.37 9.52 -9.91
CA ILE A 131 -0.13 8.21 -10.34
C ILE A 131 -0.83 8.31 -11.69
N VAL A 132 -1.71 9.29 -11.87
CA VAL A 132 -2.41 9.51 -13.15
C VAL A 132 -1.40 9.77 -14.26
N SER A 133 -0.38 10.60 -14.01
CA SER A 133 0.68 10.88 -14.99
C SER A 133 1.45 9.62 -15.33
N TYR A 134 1.84 8.83 -14.32
CA TYR A 134 2.51 7.54 -14.51
C TYR A 134 1.67 6.58 -15.36
N LEU A 135 0.39 6.39 -15.02
CA LEU A 135 -0.50 5.48 -15.76
C LEU A 135 -0.72 5.94 -17.20
N ALA A 136 -0.85 7.25 -17.47
CA ALA A 136 -1.01 7.79 -18.81
C ALA A 136 0.25 7.59 -19.68
N ILE A 137 1.44 7.76 -19.10
CA ILE A 137 2.71 7.49 -19.79
C ILE A 137 2.82 6.00 -20.15
N LEU A 138 2.42 5.10 -19.25
CA LEU A 138 2.43 3.67 -19.52
C LEU A 138 1.42 3.26 -20.60
N ASP A 139 0.19 3.79 -20.52
CA ASP A 139 -0.87 3.49 -21.49
C ASP A 139 -0.51 3.96 -22.90
N SER A 140 0.19 5.09 -23.01
CA SER A 140 0.69 5.61 -24.29
C SER A 140 1.93 4.89 -24.84
N GLY A 141 2.53 3.97 -24.09
CA GLY A 141 3.75 3.26 -24.47
C GLY A 141 4.99 4.17 -24.55
N LEU A 142 4.95 5.35 -23.93
CA LEU A 142 6.06 6.32 -23.93
C LEU A 142 7.17 5.97 -22.93
N SER A 143 6.92 5.03 -22.02
CA SER A 143 7.91 4.55 -21.06
C SER A 143 7.64 3.12 -20.65
N GLU A 144 8.68 2.41 -20.22
CA GLU A 144 8.55 1.11 -19.59
C GLU A 144 8.17 1.26 -18.11
N PRO A 145 7.37 0.34 -17.57
CA PRO A 145 6.97 0.39 -16.16
C PRO A 145 8.15 0.05 -15.25
N GLU A 146 8.64 1.06 -14.52
CA GLU A 146 9.67 0.87 -13.51
C GLU A 146 9.08 0.64 -12.10
N PRO A 147 9.63 -0.30 -11.31
CA PRO A 147 9.23 -0.48 -9.92
C PRO A 147 9.67 0.74 -9.11
N LEU A 148 8.82 1.19 -8.20
CA LEU A 148 9.26 2.12 -7.16
C LEU A 148 10.45 1.51 -6.40
N PRO A 149 11.47 2.31 -6.06
CA PRO A 149 12.71 1.79 -5.49
C PRO A 149 12.43 0.98 -4.21
N PRO A 150 13.01 -0.24 -4.09
CA PRO A 150 12.80 -1.10 -2.94
C PRO A 150 13.38 -0.48 -1.66
N PRO A 151 13.03 -1.02 -0.46
CA PRO A 151 13.55 -0.50 0.79
C PRO A 151 15.08 -0.54 0.83
N ALA A 152 15.71 0.63 0.97
CA ALA A 152 17.14 0.73 1.19
C ALA A 152 17.51 -0.03 2.48
N LYS A 153 18.35 -1.08 2.35
CA LYS A 153 18.93 -1.77 3.52
C LYS A 153 19.75 -0.74 4.31
N LYS A 154 19.53 -0.67 5.63
CA LYS A 154 20.40 0.13 6.52
C LYS A 154 21.83 -0.42 6.42
N VAL A 155 22.72 0.28 5.70
CA VAL A 155 24.16 0.11 5.89
C VAL A 155 24.46 0.74 7.25
N LYS A 156 24.73 -0.08 8.26
CA LYS A 156 25.30 0.43 9.52
C LYS A 156 26.70 0.95 9.18
N ALA A 157 26.89 2.26 9.18
CA ALA A 157 28.22 2.83 9.16
C ALA A 157 28.94 2.38 10.45
N ILE A 158 29.89 1.45 10.31
CA ILE A 158 30.85 1.15 11.37
C ILE A 158 31.83 2.32 11.36
N VAL A 159 31.66 3.25 12.28
CA VAL A 159 32.68 4.27 12.57
C VAL A 159 33.84 3.55 13.27
N VAL A 160 34.86 3.17 12.50
CA VAL A 160 36.12 2.70 13.05
C VAL A 160 36.81 3.91 13.68
N LYS A 161 36.72 4.03 15.01
CA LYS A 161 37.56 4.97 15.77
C LYS A 161 39.00 4.48 15.66
N ARG A 162 39.87 5.22 14.95
CA ARG A 162 41.32 5.08 15.08
C ARG A 162 41.72 5.58 16.46
N ALA A 163 42.27 4.70 17.30
CA ALA A 163 42.97 5.08 18.51
C ALA A 163 44.27 5.79 18.13
N LYS A 164 44.57 6.89 18.81
CA LYS A 164 45.90 7.51 18.88
C LYS A 164 46.60 6.96 20.11
#